data_AF-A0A3D0WD53-F1
#
_entry.id   AF-A0A3D0WD53-F1
#
_cell.length_a   1.000
_cell.length_b   1.000
_cell.length_c   1.000
_cell.angle_alpha   90.00
_cell.angle_beta   90.00
_cell.angle_gamma   90.00
#
_symmetry.space_group_name_H-M   'P 1'
#
loop_
_entity.id
_entity.type
_entity.pdbx_description
1 polymer ?
#
loop_
_entity_poly.entity_id
_entity_poly.type
_entity_poly.pdbx_seq_one_letter_code
_entity_poly.pdbx_strand_id
1 'polypeptide(L)'
;MRWRSSRPAAQVDSNSYRELDLFMDVYNRVKSEYVDKVDDKTLVKGAIQGMLAALDPHSSYVDALDFENMRIQTEGNYGGLGLTVTQEDGAVKVIAPTEDSPAARAGIKAGDYITHINGKLIFGEALDEAIEGMRGQPGTKVTLTVVRPGRDKPMELTMAREVIVQKPVKWEVKSGVGIININTFSASTGADTRAAIMAIDKSLGHKPTGYIVDLRSNGGGLLTQAIEVSDAFLERGEIVSQRGREKADIERYYARAGDLAGGLPIIVLVDAGTASASEIVAGALQDHHRAIVMGERTFGKGSVQTLLQLGPSNALRLTTARYFTPSGRSVQEGGIEPDLSVPQLTDEDYKSRPVFREADLRRHLINEAKVDNKVLEEDAKTDPRFAATAEQLKKQGVEDFQLDYAVKTIARLGTPAQVAAATTPAKAAAKR
;
A
#
# COMPACT_ATOMS: atom_id res chain seq x y z
N MET A 1 -33.86 47.78 1.07
CA MET A 1 -33.26 47.66 -0.28
C MET A 1 -31.83 48.13 -0.24
N ARG A 2 -30.86 47.21 -0.35
CA ARG A 2 -29.44 47.52 -0.61
C ARG A 2 -28.97 46.59 -1.72
N TRP A 3 -28.49 47.19 -2.80
CA TRP A 3 -28.00 46.52 -3.99
C TRP A 3 -26.76 45.69 -3.66
N ARG A 4 -26.77 44.38 -3.98
CA ARG A 4 -25.56 43.60 -4.14
C ARG A 4 -25.05 43.82 -5.57
N SER A 5 -23.93 44.53 -5.67
CA SER A 5 -23.14 44.67 -6.88
C SER A 5 -22.62 43.30 -7.32
N SER A 6 -23.11 42.81 -8.46
CA SER A 6 -22.49 41.76 -9.24
C SER A 6 -21.20 42.29 -9.88
N ARG A 7 -20.08 41.62 -9.60
CA ARG A 7 -18.85 41.68 -10.41
C ARG A 7 -18.61 40.30 -11.04
N PRO A 8 -17.96 40.23 -12.21
CA PRO A 8 -18.47 39.49 -13.35
C PRO A 8 -17.94 38.06 -13.44
N ALA A 9 -18.86 37.11 -13.63
CA ALA A 9 -18.56 35.74 -14.08
C ALA A 9 -18.09 35.68 -15.56
N ALA A 10 -18.19 36.78 -16.31
CA ALA A 10 -18.01 36.80 -17.77
C ALA A 10 -16.56 36.64 -18.25
N GLN A 11 -15.55 36.88 -17.40
CA GLN A 11 -14.14 36.79 -17.82
C GLN A 11 -13.55 35.37 -17.67
N VAL A 12 -14.18 34.52 -16.84
CA VAL A 12 -13.82 33.10 -16.64
C VAL A 12 -14.31 32.23 -17.80
N ASP A 13 -15.39 32.63 -18.49
CA ASP A 13 -15.97 31.86 -19.61
C ASP A 13 -15.18 32.02 -20.92
N SER A 14 -14.85 33.26 -21.34
CA SER A 14 -14.29 33.50 -22.69
C SER A 14 -12.93 32.85 -22.96
N ASN A 15 -12.09 32.71 -21.93
CA ASN A 15 -10.78 32.07 -22.06
C ASN A 15 -10.91 30.54 -22.09
N SER A 16 -11.86 29.98 -21.35
CA SER A 16 -12.14 28.54 -21.33
C SER A 16 -12.64 28.04 -22.68
N TYR A 17 -13.48 28.82 -23.38
CA TYR A 17 -13.93 28.46 -24.73
C TYR A 17 -12.78 28.42 -25.76
N ARG A 18 -11.83 29.35 -25.68
CA ARG A 18 -10.65 29.34 -26.59
C ARG A 18 -9.76 28.12 -26.41
N GLU A 19 -9.55 27.70 -25.18
CA GLU A 19 -8.75 26.50 -24.89
C GLU A 19 -9.47 25.22 -25.36
N LEU A 20 -10.81 25.18 -25.26
CA LEU A 20 -11.61 24.08 -25.78
C LEU A 20 -11.61 24.04 -27.31
N ASP A 21 -11.69 25.19 -27.98
CA ASP A 21 -11.59 25.28 -29.45
C ASP A 21 -10.22 24.76 -29.91
N LEU A 22 -9.13 25.22 -29.28
CA LEU A 22 -7.78 24.75 -29.57
C LEU A 22 -7.65 23.24 -29.35
N PHE A 23 -8.20 22.71 -28.25
CA PHE A 23 -8.22 21.27 -27.99
C PHE A 23 -8.91 20.49 -29.11
N MET A 24 -10.09 20.95 -29.54
CA MET A 24 -10.86 20.31 -30.62
C MET A 24 -10.15 20.41 -31.97
N ASP A 25 -9.50 21.53 -32.26
CA ASP A 25 -8.70 21.72 -33.48
C ASP A 25 -7.53 20.73 -33.52
N VAL A 26 -6.79 20.60 -32.42
CA VAL A 26 -5.68 19.62 -32.30
C VAL A 26 -6.20 18.20 -32.44
N TYR A 27 -7.30 17.85 -31.77
CA TYR A 27 -7.93 16.53 -31.86
C TYR A 27 -8.28 16.16 -33.31
N ASN A 28 -8.95 17.07 -34.02
CA ASN A 28 -9.36 16.85 -35.41
C ASN A 28 -8.15 16.73 -36.34
N ARG A 29 -7.13 17.58 -36.14
CA ARG A 29 -5.88 17.56 -36.93
C ARG A 29 -5.15 16.22 -36.80
N VAL A 30 -5.00 15.72 -35.57
CA VAL A 30 -4.39 14.41 -35.31
C VAL A 30 -5.17 13.31 -36.01
N LYS A 31 -6.50 13.31 -35.89
CA LYS A 31 -7.36 12.31 -36.53
C LYS A 31 -7.27 12.32 -38.06
N SER A 32 -7.09 13.49 -38.68
CA SER A 32 -7.03 13.61 -40.14
C SER A 32 -5.63 13.47 -40.74
N GLU A 33 -4.57 13.78 -39.99
CA GLU A 33 -3.21 13.91 -40.53
C GLU A 33 -2.19 12.94 -39.91
N TYR A 34 -2.52 12.21 -38.84
CA TYR A 34 -1.63 11.16 -38.33
C TYR A 34 -1.48 10.05 -39.38
N VAL A 35 -0.26 9.52 -39.50
CA VAL A 35 0.14 8.58 -40.56
C VAL A 35 -0.70 7.31 -40.56
N ASP A 36 -1.19 6.89 -39.39
CA ASP A 36 -2.08 5.75 -39.20
C ASP A 36 -3.48 6.18 -38.81
N LYS A 37 -4.49 5.35 -39.10
CA LYS A 37 -5.85 5.59 -38.63
C LYS A 37 -5.94 5.36 -37.13
N VAL A 38 -6.31 6.39 -36.37
CA VAL A 38 -6.53 6.31 -34.91
C VAL A 38 -8.03 6.33 -34.61
N ASP A 39 -8.45 5.56 -33.61
CA ASP A 39 -9.82 5.56 -33.12
C ASP A 39 -10.07 6.67 -32.08
N ASP A 40 -11.32 7.13 -32.02
CA ASP A 40 -11.72 8.22 -31.11
C ASP A 40 -11.53 7.85 -29.63
N LYS A 41 -11.71 6.57 -29.27
CA LYS A 41 -11.60 6.10 -27.88
C LYS A 41 -10.16 6.22 -27.39
N THR A 42 -9.16 5.91 -28.22
CA THR A 42 -7.74 6.08 -27.92
C THR A 42 -7.38 7.54 -27.69
N LEU A 43 -7.79 8.44 -28.58
CA LEU A 43 -7.49 9.87 -28.46
C LEU A 43 -8.16 10.50 -27.23
N VAL A 44 -9.44 10.21 -27.00
CA VAL A 44 -10.19 10.72 -25.84
C VAL A 44 -9.63 10.18 -24.53
N LYS A 45 -9.31 8.87 -24.46
CA LYS A 45 -8.67 8.27 -23.27
C LYS A 45 -7.33 8.93 -22.98
N GLY A 46 -6.49 9.12 -24.01
CA GLY A 46 -5.20 9.80 -23.88
C GLY A 46 -5.33 11.24 -23.40
N ALA A 47 -6.32 11.98 -23.91
CA ALA A 47 -6.61 13.35 -23.47
C ALA A 47 -7.02 13.40 -21.98
N ILE A 48 -7.94 12.52 -21.54
CA ILE A 48 -8.36 12.45 -20.13
C ILE A 48 -7.16 12.10 -19.24
N GLN A 49 -6.37 11.09 -19.61
CA GLN A 49 -5.19 10.69 -18.84
C GLN A 49 -4.15 11.82 -18.76
N GLY A 50 -3.92 12.54 -19.87
CA GLY A 50 -3.02 13.68 -19.92
C GLY A 50 -3.46 14.85 -19.03
N MET A 51 -4.76 15.15 -18.99
CA MET A 51 -5.32 16.16 -18.07
C MET A 51 -5.08 15.79 -16.61
N LEU A 52 -5.32 14.53 -16.23
CA LEU A 52 -5.20 14.08 -14.85
C LEU A 52 -3.73 14.01 -14.41
N ALA A 53 -2.84 13.53 -15.28
CA ALA A 53 -1.39 13.56 -15.05
C ALA A 53 -0.80 14.98 -14.96
N ALA A 54 -1.56 16.00 -15.37
CA ALA A 54 -1.21 17.41 -15.17
C ALA A 54 -1.44 17.92 -13.75
N LEU A 55 -2.27 17.23 -12.96
CA LEU A 55 -2.64 17.64 -11.61
C LEU A 55 -1.64 17.13 -10.56
N ASP A 56 -1.56 15.80 -10.44
CA ASP A 56 -0.77 15.11 -9.42
C ASP A 56 -0.53 13.64 -9.84
N PRO A 57 0.39 12.89 -9.19
CA PRO A 57 0.68 11.50 -9.57
C PRO A 57 -0.37 10.47 -9.12
N HIS A 58 -1.38 10.87 -8.35
CA HIS A 58 -2.38 9.97 -7.75
C HIS A 58 -3.76 10.05 -8.43
N SER A 59 -4.03 11.14 -9.14
CA SER A 59 -5.25 11.38 -9.90
C SER A 59 -5.21 10.65 -11.25
N SER A 60 -6.22 9.82 -11.52
CA SER A 60 -6.23 8.96 -12.71
C SER A 60 -7.64 8.61 -13.16
N TYR A 61 -7.79 8.35 -14.45
CA TYR A 61 -9.01 7.76 -15.00
C TYR A 61 -8.94 6.25 -14.77
N VAL A 62 -9.99 5.71 -14.17
CA VAL A 62 -10.11 4.30 -13.82
C VAL A 62 -11.07 3.68 -14.82
N ASP A 63 -10.54 2.89 -15.74
CA ASP A 63 -11.35 2.10 -16.67
C ASP A 63 -11.83 0.79 -16.02
N ALA A 64 -12.51 -0.06 -16.79
CA ALA A 64 -13.14 -1.26 -16.25
C ALA A 64 -12.15 -2.24 -15.60
N LEU A 65 -10.96 -2.41 -16.20
CA LEU A 65 -9.94 -3.27 -15.63
C LEU A 65 -9.39 -2.66 -14.34
N ASP A 66 -9.01 -1.38 -14.38
CA ASP A 66 -8.44 -0.71 -13.22
C ASP A 66 -9.44 -0.63 -12.06
N PHE A 67 -10.72 -0.44 -12.37
CA PHE A 67 -11.81 -0.39 -11.40
C PHE A 67 -11.94 -1.73 -10.69
N GLU A 68 -11.92 -2.82 -11.46
CA GLU A 68 -12.04 -4.15 -10.90
C GLU A 68 -10.78 -4.56 -10.12
N ASN A 69 -9.58 -4.23 -10.60
CA ASN A 69 -8.34 -4.47 -9.86
C ASN A 69 -8.32 -3.70 -8.52
N MET A 70 -8.78 -2.44 -8.52
CA MET A 70 -8.94 -1.65 -7.32
C MET A 70 -9.95 -2.28 -6.36
N ARG A 71 -11.11 -2.72 -6.88
CA ARG A 71 -12.13 -3.40 -6.08
C ARG A 71 -11.56 -4.66 -5.42
N ILE A 72 -10.78 -5.47 -6.13
CA ILE A 72 -10.12 -6.64 -5.59
C ILE A 72 -9.13 -6.30 -4.47
N GLN A 73 -8.29 -5.29 -4.70
CA GLN A 73 -7.30 -4.86 -3.70
C GLN A 73 -7.98 -4.37 -2.42
N THR A 74 -9.10 -3.65 -2.55
CA THR A 74 -9.83 -3.07 -1.42
C THR A 74 -10.73 -4.08 -0.70
N GLU A 75 -11.48 -4.91 -1.42
CA GLU A 75 -12.34 -5.94 -0.82
C GLU A 75 -11.54 -7.11 -0.23
N GLY A 76 -10.32 -7.33 -0.73
CA GLY A 76 -9.44 -8.42 -0.29
C GLY A 76 -9.89 -9.81 -0.75
N ASN A 77 -11.07 -9.92 -1.39
CA ASN A 77 -11.67 -11.18 -1.82
C ASN A 77 -12.03 -11.14 -3.30
N TYR A 78 -11.61 -12.14 -4.06
CA TYR A 78 -12.00 -12.27 -5.46
C TYR A 78 -12.02 -13.71 -5.93
N GLY A 79 -12.97 -14.04 -6.81
CA GLY A 79 -13.06 -15.35 -7.43
C GLY A 79 -12.02 -15.50 -8.54
N GLY A 80 -11.12 -16.48 -8.43
CA GLY A 80 -10.10 -16.70 -9.46
C GLY A 80 -9.05 -17.73 -9.07
N LEU A 81 -7.84 -17.54 -9.60
CA LEU A 81 -6.72 -18.47 -9.45
C LEU A 81 -5.64 -17.99 -8.48
N GLY A 82 -5.70 -16.72 -8.06
CA GLY A 82 -4.67 -16.08 -7.25
C GLY A 82 -3.40 -15.79 -8.05
N LEU A 83 -3.54 -15.16 -9.21
CA LEU A 83 -2.43 -14.75 -10.06
C LEU A 83 -2.41 -13.24 -10.18
N THR A 84 -1.21 -12.66 -10.07
CA THR A 84 -0.91 -11.31 -10.55
C THR A 84 -0.22 -11.46 -11.90
N VAL A 85 -0.79 -10.83 -12.93
CA VAL A 85 -0.30 -10.93 -14.32
C VAL A 85 -0.11 -9.55 -14.94
N THR A 86 0.76 -9.47 -15.93
CA THR A 86 0.93 -8.32 -16.82
C THR A 86 0.92 -8.80 -18.26
N GLN A 87 0.81 -7.87 -19.20
CA GLN A 87 1.10 -8.15 -20.60
C GLN A 87 2.55 -7.78 -20.92
N GLU A 88 3.24 -8.66 -21.65
CA GLU A 88 4.61 -8.44 -22.14
C GLU A 88 4.69 -9.04 -23.56
N ASP A 89 5.06 -8.23 -24.55
CA ASP A 89 5.18 -8.63 -25.96
C ASP A 89 3.96 -9.41 -26.52
N GLY A 90 2.75 -9.02 -26.11
CA GLY A 90 1.50 -9.65 -26.55
C GLY A 90 1.15 -10.96 -25.82
N ALA A 91 1.98 -11.44 -24.90
CA ALA A 91 1.70 -12.58 -24.04
C ALA A 91 1.33 -12.14 -22.62
N VAL A 92 0.55 -12.97 -21.93
CA VAL A 92 0.23 -12.75 -20.51
C VAL A 92 1.36 -13.37 -19.67
N LYS A 93 2.08 -12.53 -18.94
CA LYS A 93 3.20 -12.92 -18.06
C LYS A 93 2.76 -12.90 -16.61
N VAL A 94 3.10 -13.95 -15.87
CA VAL A 94 2.88 -14.05 -14.43
C VAL A 94 3.93 -13.21 -13.71
N ILE A 95 3.47 -12.20 -12.97
CA ILE A 95 4.33 -11.47 -12.02
C ILE A 95 4.59 -12.36 -10.81
N ALA A 96 3.52 -12.79 -10.13
CA ALA A 96 3.61 -13.68 -8.99
C ALA A 96 2.26 -14.39 -8.72
N PRO A 97 2.28 -15.66 -8.30
CA PRO A 97 1.12 -16.30 -7.69
C PRO A 97 0.95 -15.84 -6.23
N THR A 98 -0.29 -15.68 -5.79
CA THR A 98 -0.64 -15.44 -4.39
C THR A 98 -0.35 -16.71 -3.58
N GLU A 99 0.24 -16.56 -2.39
CA GLU A 99 0.45 -17.66 -1.44
C GLU A 99 -0.87 -18.39 -1.14
N ASP A 100 -0.82 -19.71 -0.93
CA ASP A 100 -2.00 -20.56 -0.68
C ASP A 100 -3.11 -20.49 -1.76
N SER A 101 -2.84 -20.00 -2.97
CA SER A 101 -3.83 -19.94 -4.05
C SER A 101 -3.89 -21.22 -4.90
N PRO A 102 -4.97 -21.44 -5.69
CA PRO A 102 -5.02 -22.50 -6.70
C PRO A 102 -3.82 -22.50 -7.64
N ALA A 103 -3.38 -21.33 -8.11
CA ALA A 103 -2.24 -21.21 -9.00
C ALA A 103 -0.90 -21.57 -8.34
N ALA A 104 -0.70 -21.13 -7.09
CA ALA A 104 0.48 -21.51 -6.31
C ALA A 104 0.53 -23.03 -6.09
N ARG A 105 -0.60 -23.65 -5.69
CA ARG A 105 -0.71 -25.10 -5.52
C ARG A 105 -0.52 -25.88 -6.82
N ALA A 106 -0.99 -25.33 -7.94
CA ALA A 106 -0.77 -25.91 -9.27
C ALA A 106 0.69 -25.77 -9.76
N GLY A 107 1.53 -25.02 -9.03
CA GLY A 107 2.96 -24.89 -9.32
C GLY A 107 3.30 -23.83 -10.37
N ILE A 108 2.40 -22.86 -10.61
CA ILE A 108 2.71 -21.66 -11.40
C ILE A 108 3.75 -20.82 -10.64
N LYS A 109 4.66 -20.18 -11.37
CA LYS A 109 5.76 -19.36 -10.82
C LYS A 109 5.82 -17.99 -11.48
N ALA A 110 6.49 -17.06 -10.79
CA ALA A 110 6.88 -15.78 -11.37
C ALA A 110 7.68 -15.99 -12.68
N GLY A 111 7.39 -15.19 -13.70
CA GLY A 111 8.01 -15.26 -15.02
C GLY A 111 7.41 -16.30 -15.98
N ASP A 112 6.42 -17.07 -15.55
CA ASP A 112 5.65 -17.95 -16.43
C ASP A 112 4.82 -17.14 -17.45
N TYR A 113 4.69 -17.65 -18.68
CA TYR A 113 3.79 -17.07 -19.70
C TYR A 113 2.56 -17.95 -19.90
N ILE A 114 1.37 -17.37 -19.78
CA ILE A 114 0.10 -18.03 -20.05
C ILE A 114 -0.22 -17.82 -21.54
N THR A 115 -0.30 -18.93 -22.28
CA THR A 115 -0.55 -18.90 -23.73
C THR A 115 -1.95 -19.33 -24.09
N HIS A 116 -2.57 -20.22 -23.30
CA HIS A 116 -3.95 -20.66 -23.54
C HIS A 116 -4.75 -20.73 -22.24
N ILE A 117 -6.06 -20.47 -22.38
CA ILE A 117 -7.07 -20.69 -21.34
C ILE A 117 -8.11 -21.66 -21.91
N ASN A 118 -8.30 -22.81 -21.27
CA ASN A 118 -9.18 -23.88 -21.72
C ASN A 118 -8.93 -24.30 -23.19
N GLY A 119 -7.66 -24.34 -23.60
CA GLY A 119 -7.25 -24.68 -24.96
C GLY A 119 -7.44 -23.57 -26.00
N LYS A 120 -8.02 -22.42 -25.64
CA LYS A 120 -8.11 -21.23 -26.51
C LYS A 120 -6.81 -20.43 -26.38
N LEU A 121 -6.15 -20.15 -27.52
CA LEU A 121 -4.97 -19.27 -27.58
C LEU A 121 -5.38 -17.85 -27.17
N ILE A 122 -4.62 -17.26 -26.25
CA ILE A 122 -4.85 -15.89 -25.74
C ILE A 122 -3.73 -14.92 -26.15
N PHE A 123 -2.79 -15.37 -26.99
CA PHE A 123 -1.72 -14.51 -27.48
C PHE A 123 -2.29 -13.41 -28.38
N GLY A 124 -1.94 -12.16 -28.08
CA GLY A 124 -2.47 -10.99 -28.80
C GLY A 124 -3.88 -10.56 -28.38
N GLU A 125 -4.54 -11.27 -27.47
CA GLU A 125 -5.77 -10.79 -26.83
C GLU A 125 -5.46 -9.64 -25.84
N ALA A 126 -6.45 -8.81 -25.54
CA ALA A 126 -6.31 -7.80 -24.50
C ALA A 126 -6.15 -8.48 -23.13
N LEU A 127 -5.33 -7.90 -22.25
CA LEU A 127 -5.12 -8.44 -20.90
C LEU A 127 -6.45 -8.66 -20.14
N ASP A 128 -7.41 -7.76 -20.34
CA ASP A 128 -8.76 -7.81 -19.76
C ASP A 128 -9.48 -9.12 -20.10
N GLU A 129 -9.43 -9.53 -21.37
CA GLU A 129 -10.09 -10.75 -21.86
C GLU A 129 -9.45 -12.00 -21.25
N ALA A 130 -8.11 -12.01 -21.12
CA ALA A 130 -7.40 -13.10 -20.47
C ALA A 130 -7.75 -13.18 -18.96
N ILE A 131 -7.86 -12.03 -18.28
CA ILE A 131 -8.27 -11.97 -16.87
C ILE A 131 -9.70 -12.49 -16.71
N GLU A 132 -10.63 -12.08 -17.56
CA GLU A 132 -12.01 -12.60 -17.56
C GLU A 132 -12.04 -14.12 -17.76
N GLY A 133 -11.25 -14.66 -18.68
CA GLY A 133 -11.15 -16.10 -18.93
C GLY A 133 -10.60 -16.90 -17.74
N MET A 134 -9.64 -16.33 -17.00
CA MET A 134 -9.08 -16.96 -15.79
C MET A 134 -10.07 -16.92 -14.61
N ARG A 135 -10.96 -15.93 -14.58
CA ARG A 135 -11.99 -15.78 -13.54
C ARG A 135 -13.23 -16.62 -13.82
N GLY A 136 -14.10 -16.72 -12.81
CA GLY A 136 -15.31 -17.52 -12.86
C GLY A 136 -15.78 -17.92 -11.46
N GLN A 137 -16.92 -18.60 -11.40
CA GLN A 137 -17.52 -19.01 -10.14
C GLN A 137 -16.57 -19.95 -9.37
N PRO A 138 -16.43 -19.78 -8.04
CA PRO A 138 -15.68 -20.71 -7.20
C PRO A 138 -16.17 -22.16 -7.39
N GLY A 139 -15.23 -23.11 -7.42
CA GLY A 139 -15.47 -24.53 -7.67
C GLY A 139 -15.44 -24.92 -9.16
N THR A 140 -15.57 -23.98 -10.09
CA THR A 140 -15.42 -24.28 -11.54
C THR A 140 -13.96 -24.52 -11.91
N LYS A 141 -13.71 -25.41 -12.87
CA LYS A 141 -12.36 -25.71 -13.35
C LYS A 141 -11.91 -24.77 -14.47
N VAL A 142 -10.61 -24.54 -14.55
CA VAL A 142 -9.94 -23.91 -15.68
C VAL A 142 -8.62 -24.61 -15.93
N THR A 143 -8.26 -24.76 -17.21
CA THR A 143 -6.98 -25.29 -17.64
C THR A 143 -6.15 -24.17 -18.25
N LEU A 144 -4.96 -23.93 -17.71
CA LEU A 144 -4.01 -22.98 -18.27
C LEU A 144 -2.87 -23.71 -18.97
N THR A 145 -2.51 -23.27 -20.16
CA THR A 145 -1.28 -23.71 -20.84
C THR A 145 -0.19 -22.68 -20.60
N VAL A 146 0.86 -23.10 -19.89
CA VAL A 146 1.94 -22.23 -19.39
C VAL A 146 3.27 -22.58 -20.06
N VAL A 147 3.99 -21.57 -20.52
CA VAL A 147 5.37 -21.66 -21.00
C VAL A 147 6.29 -21.06 -19.95
N ARG A 148 7.21 -21.87 -19.43
CA ARG A 148 8.19 -21.44 -18.43
C ARG A 148 9.55 -21.25 -19.08
N PRO A 149 10.18 -20.05 -18.98
CA PRO A 149 11.55 -19.86 -19.43
C PRO A 149 12.50 -20.91 -18.83
N GLY A 150 13.33 -21.52 -19.68
CA GLY A 150 14.25 -22.60 -19.30
C GLY A 150 13.64 -24.00 -19.26
N ARG A 151 12.40 -24.20 -19.72
CA ARG A 151 11.78 -25.52 -19.88
C ARG A 151 11.35 -25.75 -21.33
N ASP A 152 11.68 -26.92 -21.88
CA ASP A 152 11.51 -27.20 -23.32
C ASP A 152 10.06 -27.42 -23.77
N LYS A 153 9.13 -27.73 -22.85
CA LYS A 153 7.74 -28.06 -23.17
C LYS A 153 6.76 -27.22 -22.36
N PRO A 154 5.67 -26.73 -22.98
CA PRO A 154 4.55 -26.14 -22.25
C PRO A 154 3.95 -27.10 -21.23
N MET A 155 3.34 -26.54 -20.19
CA MET A 155 2.68 -27.27 -19.12
C MET A 155 1.19 -26.95 -19.14
N GLU A 156 0.33 -27.97 -19.12
CA GLU A 156 -1.09 -27.78 -18.88
C GLU A 156 -1.40 -27.98 -17.40
N LEU A 157 -2.01 -26.97 -16.79
CA LEU A 157 -2.32 -26.94 -15.37
C LEU A 157 -3.83 -26.72 -15.21
N THR A 158 -4.53 -27.76 -14.78
CA THR A 158 -5.96 -27.68 -14.44
C THR A 158 -6.13 -27.43 -12.96
N MET A 159 -6.89 -26.38 -12.61
CA MET A 159 -7.17 -26.02 -11.22
C MET A 159 -8.62 -25.56 -11.06
N ALA A 160 -9.13 -25.64 -9.84
CA ALA A 160 -10.43 -25.10 -9.49
C ALA A 160 -10.30 -23.63 -9.09
N ARG A 161 -11.22 -22.80 -9.53
CA ARG A 161 -11.35 -21.41 -9.08
C ARG A 161 -11.76 -21.40 -7.62
N GLU A 162 -11.19 -20.50 -6.85
CA GLU A 162 -11.51 -20.32 -5.44
C GLU A 162 -11.74 -18.84 -5.14
N VAL A 163 -12.38 -18.57 -4.01
CA VAL A 163 -12.35 -17.22 -3.45
C VAL A 163 -10.95 -17.02 -2.87
N ILE A 164 -10.17 -16.18 -3.51
CA ILE A 164 -8.83 -15.81 -3.04
C ILE A 164 -9.02 -14.79 -1.93
N VAL A 165 -8.75 -15.22 -0.71
CA VAL A 165 -8.79 -14.36 0.48
C VAL A 165 -7.39 -13.84 0.72
N GLN A 166 -7.20 -12.53 0.55
CA GLN A 166 -5.99 -11.88 1.01
C GLN A 166 -5.96 -11.95 2.54
N LYS A 167 -4.82 -12.32 3.12
CA LYS A 167 -4.57 -12.29 4.56
C LYS A 167 -3.73 -11.04 4.85
N PRO A 168 -4.36 -9.86 5.00
CA PRO A 168 -3.63 -8.60 5.16
C PRO A 168 -2.85 -8.53 6.47
N VAL A 169 -3.28 -9.31 7.47
CA VAL A 169 -2.69 -9.36 8.80
C VAL A 169 -2.12 -10.76 9.06
N LYS A 170 -0.83 -10.83 9.36
CA LYS A 170 -0.15 -12.01 9.90
C LYS A 170 0.31 -11.71 11.32
N TRP A 171 0.40 -12.72 12.17
CA TRP A 171 0.90 -12.53 13.52
C TRP A 171 1.75 -13.71 13.98
N GLU A 172 2.65 -13.41 14.91
CA GLU A 172 3.45 -14.40 15.62
C GLU A 172 3.81 -13.90 17.03
N VAL A 173 4.43 -14.76 17.83
CA VAL A 173 4.94 -14.39 19.15
C VAL A 173 6.42 -14.73 19.23
N LYS A 174 7.24 -13.72 19.54
CA LYS A 174 8.69 -13.88 19.69
C LYS A 174 9.12 -13.35 21.06
N SER A 175 9.72 -14.22 21.86
CA SER A 175 10.21 -13.88 23.21
C SER A 175 9.17 -13.20 24.12
N GLY A 176 7.90 -13.61 24.01
CA GLY A 176 6.79 -13.04 24.78
C GLY A 176 6.22 -11.72 24.24
N VAL A 177 6.71 -11.24 23.09
CA VAL A 177 6.21 -10.04 22.38
C VAL A 177 5.30 -10.48 21.24
N GLY A 178 4.12 -9.86 21.14
CA GLY A 178 3.21 -10.09 20.02
C GLY A 178 3.62 -9.27 18.80
N ILE A 179 3.81 -9.92 17.66
CA ILE A 179 4.14 -9.25 16.39
C ILE A 179 2.91 -9.33 15.49
N ILE A 180 2.46 -8.20 14.99
CA ILE A 180 1.34 -8.05 14.06
C ILE A 180 1.89 -7.38 12.80
N ASN A 181 2.04 -8.14 11.72
CA ASN A 181 2.46 -7.64 10.42
C ASN A 181 1.22 -7.31 9.58
N ILE A 182 1.13 -6.07 9.11
CA ILE A 182 0.05 -5.60 8.25
C ILE A 182 0.66 -5.18 6.91
N ASN A 183 0.36 -5.90 5.84
CA ASN A 183 0.97 -5.64 4.52
C ASN A 183 0.09 -4.81 3.57
N THR A 184 -1.20 -4.66 3.86
CA THR A 184 -2.16 -3.83 3.13
C THR A 184 -3.38 -3.50 3.99
N PHE A 185 -4.09 -2.43 3.66
CA PHE A 185 -5.37 -2.05 4.28
C PHE A 185 -6.55 -2.42 3.37
N SER A 186 -6.99 -3.67 3.42
CA SER A 186 -8.20 -4.17 2.77
C SER A 186 -9.37 -4.24 3.76
N ALA A 187 -10.58 -4.54 3.27
CA ALA A 187 -11.83 -4.45 4.04
C ALA A 187 -11.85 -5.27 5.35
N SER A 188 -11.00 -6.30 5.49
CA SER A 188 -10.91 -7.12 6.71
C SER A 188 -9.81 -6.67 7.69
N THR A 189 -8.88 -5.81 7.29
CA THR A 189 -7.64 -5.51 8.05
C THR A 189 -7.91 -5.10 9.50
N GLY A 190 -8.90 -4.24 9.76
CA GLY A 190 -9.26 -3.82 11.12
C GLY A 190 -9.77 -4.99 11.98
N ALA A 191 -10.65 -5.83 11.43
CA ALA A 191 -11.15 -7.01 12.11
C ALA A 191 -10.06 -8.05 12.35
N ASP A 192 -9.20 -8.28 11.35
CA ASP A 192 -8.08 -9.23 11.43
C ASP A 192 -7.03 -8.79 12.44
N THR A 193 -6.79 -7.48 12.59
CA THR A 193 -5.89 -6.93 13.62
C THR A 193 -6.41 -7.21 15.02
N ARG A 194 -7.71 -6.99 15.27
CA ARG A 194 -8.33 -7.33 16.57
C ARG A 194 -8.27 -8.83 16.85
N ALA A 195 -8.53 -9.65 15.83
CA ALA A 195 -8.42 -11.10 15.93
C ALA A 195 -6.98 -11.55 16.25
N ALA A 196 -5.97 -10.92 15.64
CA ALA A 196 -4.57 -11.19 15.92
C ALA A 196 -4.20 -10.90 17.38
N ILE A 197 -4.64 -9.76 17.94
CA ILE A 197 -4.42 -9.42 19.36
C ILE A 197 -5.00 -10.50 20.28
N MET A 198 -6.25 -10.92 20.04
CA MET A 198 -6.90 -11.98 20.81
C MET A 198 -6.21 -13.34 20.65
N ALA A 199 -5.71 -13.65 19.45
CA ALA A 199 -5.03 -14.90 19.15
C ALA A 199 -3.66 -14.97 19.82
N ILE A 200 -2.92 -13.86 19.88
CA ILE A 200 -1.65 -13.73 20.62
C ILE A 200 -1.88 -14.02 22.11
N ASP A 201 -2.88 -13.38 22.72
CA ASP A 201 -3.21 -13.60 24.14
C ASP A 201 -3.55 -15.06 24.42
N LYS A 202 -4.36 -15.67 23.55
CA LYS A 202 -4.75 -17.08 23.65
C LYS A 202 -3.54 -18.00 23.48
N SER A 203 -2.64 -17.69 22.56
CA SER A 203 -1.44 -18.49 22.29
C SER A 203 -0.46 -18.48 23.47
N LEU A 204 -0.38 -17.38 24.19
CA LEU A 204 0.46 -17.24 25.38
C LEU A 204 -0.23 -17.76 26.65
N GLY A 205 -1.57 -17.79 26.68
CA GLY A 205 -2.35 -18.03 27.90
C GLY A 205 -2.32 -16.87 28.89
N HIS A 206 -1.66 -15.77 28.52
CA HIS A 206 -1.54 -14.53 29.26
C HIS A 206 -1.26 -13.37 28.29
N LYS A 207 -1.30 -12.13 28.76
CA LYS A 207 -0.97 -10.96 27.93
C LYS A 207 0.51 -10.95 27.55
N PRO A 208 0.88 -10.52 26.32
CA PRO A 208 2.29 -10.36 25.94
C PRO A 208 2.94 -9.24 26.73
N THR A 209 4.27 -9.15 26.67
CA THR A 209 5.02 -8.01 27.24
C THR A 209 4.70 -6.69 26.53
N GLY A 210 4.30 -6.77 25.26
CA GLY A 210 3.91 -5.64 24.42
C GLY A 210 3.67 -6.10 22.98
N TYR A 211 3.38 -5.15 22.09
CA TYR A 211 3.11 -5.42 20.68
C TYR A 211 4.06 -4.68 19.75
N ILE A 212 4.40 -5.32 18.64
CA ILE A 212 5.01 -4.70 17.48
C ILE A 212 3.97 -4.70 16.37
N VAL A 213 3.64 -3.53 15.84
CA VAL A 213 2.81 -3.36 14.64
C VAL A 213 3.75 -3.06 13.48
N ASP A 214 3.99 -4.03 12.62
CA ASP A 214 4.91 -3.90 11.50
C ASP A 214 4.17 -3.43 10.24
N LEU A 215 4.44 -2.19 9.85
CA LEU A 215 3.88 -1.50 8.69
C LEU A 215 4.93 -1.24 7.59
N ARG A 216 6.12 -1.85 7.71
CA ARG A 216 7.19 -1.71 6.71
C ARG A 216 6.72 -2.24 5.36
N SER A 217 7.10 -1.54 4.30
CA SER A 217 6.76 -1.86 2.91
C SER A 217 5.25 -1.94 2.63
N ASN A 218 4.41 -1.35 3.50
CA ASN A 218 2.97 -1.27 3.32
C ASN A 218 2.57 0.09 2.73
N GLY A 219 2.23 0.10 1.43
CA GLY A 219 1.81 1.29 0.68
C GLY A 219 0.43 1.87 1.05
N GLY A 220 -0.26 1.26 2.02
CA GLY A 220 -1.53 1.74 2.56
C GLY A 220 -2.75 0.95 2.08
N GLY A 221 -3.82 1.66 1.75
CA GLY A 221 -5.11 1.07 1.34
C GLY A 221 -6.28 1.89 1.87
N LEU A 222 -7.33 1.22 2.34
CA LEU A 222 -8.57 1.86 2.80
C LEU A 222 -8.35 2.70 4.07
N LEU A 223 -8.71 3.98 4.00
CA LEU A 223 -8.70 4.90 5.14
C LEU A 223 -9.52 4.36 6.32
N THR A 224 -10.71 3.82 6.04
CA THR A 224 -11.60 3.26 7.07
C THR A 224 -10.91 2.17 7.89
N GLN A 225 -10.00 1.43 7.27
CA GLN A 225 -9.28 0.34 7.91
C GLN A 225 -8.07 0.87 8.70
N ALA A 226 -7.42 1.94 8.27
CA ALA A 226 -6.44 2.64 9.11
C ALA A 226 -7.08 3.21 10.38
N ILE A 227 -8.31 3.73 10.27
CA ILE A 227 -9.08 4.17 11.43
C ILE A 227 -9.34 3.00 12.36
N GLU A 228 -9.89 1.89 11.86
CA GLU A 228 -10.20 0.71 12.67
C GLU A 228 -8.96 0.05 13.32
N VAL A 229 -7.81 0.07 12.65
CA VAL A 229 -6.53 -0.41 13.21
C VAL A 229 -6.04 0.54 14.30
N SER A 230 -6.10 1.86 14.08
CA SER A 230 -5.70 2.85 15.10
C SER A 230 -6.61 2.77 16.34
N ASP A 231 -7.92 2.62 16.11
CA ASP A 231 -8.97 2.47 17.13
C ASP A 231 -8.72 1.25 18.03
N ALA A 232 -8.13 0.17 17.49
CA ALA A 232 -7.81 -1.03 18.26
C ALA A 232 -6.77 -0.80 19.38
N PHE A 233 -5.99 0.29 19.31
CA PHE A 233 -4.92 0.61 20.25
C PHE A 233 -5.14 1.93 21.00
N LEU A 234 -6.22 2.66 20.72
CA LEU A 234 -6.51 3.97 21.30
C LEU A 234 -7.78 3.92 22.14
N GLU A 235 -7.80 4.69 23.22
CA GLU A 235 -8.99 4.76 24.10
C GLU A 235 -9.92 5.93 23.73
N ARG A 236 -9.37 6.99 23.13
CA ARG A 236 -10.09 8.22 22.73
C ARG A 236 -9.18 9.11 21.90
N GLY A 237 -9.75 10.18 21.34
CA GLY A 237 -9.02 11.24 20.66
C GLY A 237 -9.13 11.16 19.14
N GLU A 238 -8.72 12.22 18.44
CA GLU A 238 -8.74 12.23 16.98
C GLU A 238 -7.73 11.22 16.44
N ILE A 239 -8.08 10.43 15.44
CA ILE A 239 -7.15 9.54 14.72
C ILE A 239 -6.57 10.27 13.52
N VAL A 240 -7.44 10.91 12.74
CA VAL A 240 -7.09 11.60 11.50
C VAL A 240 -8.16 12.61 11.14
N SER A 241 -7.76 13.70 10.49
CA SER A 241 -8.69 14.60 9.79
C SER A 241 -8.40 14.69 8.31
N GLN A 242 -9.45 14.73 7.50
CA GLN A 242 -9.39 15.07 6.08
C GLN A 242 -9.77 16.54 5.90
N ARG A 243 -9.01 17.28 5.10
CA ARG A 243 -9.28 18.67 4.77
C ARG A 243 -9.33 18.83 3.26
N GLY A 244 -10.50 19.23 2.76
CA GLY A 244 -10.79 19.43 1.35
C GLY A 244 -10.37 20.81 0.85
N ARG A 245 -10.94 21.20 -0.29
CA ARG A 245 -10.62 22.47 -0.97
C ARG A 245 -11.11 23.68 -0.19
N GLU A 246 -12.34 23.64 0.31
CA GLU A 246 -12.90 24.77 1.06
C GLU A 246 -12.52 24.67 2.54
N LYS A 247 -12.37 25.82 3.22
CA LYS A 247 -11.99 25.85 4.64
C LYS A 247 -12.97 25.11 5.56
N ALA A 248 -14.21 24.98 5.13
CA ALA A 248 -15.26 24.27 5.86
C ALA A 248 -15.27 22.75 5.60
N ASP A 249 -14.54 22.28 4.59
CA ASP A 249 -14.47 20.87 4.19
C ASP A 249 -13.51 20.12 5.13
N ILE A 250 -13.86 19.99 6.40
CA ILE A 250 -13.05 19.28 7.39
C ILE A 250 -13.87 18.14 7.97
N GLU A 251 -13.41 16.91 7.72
CA GLU A 251 -13.95 15.70 8.33
C GLU A 251 -12.95 15.17 9.35
N ARG A 252 -13.42 14.80 10.54
CA ARG A 252 -12.58 14.32 11.64
C ARG A 252 -13.06 12.95 12.09
N TYR A 253 -12.11 12.04 12.28
CA TYR A 253 -12.38 10.68 12.76
C TYR A 253 -11.74 10.50 14.12
N TYR A 254 -12.49 9.89 15.04
CA TYR A 254 -12.09 9.75 16.44
C TYR A 254 -12.09 8.29 16.87
N ALA A 255 -11.16 7.95 17.77
CA ALA A 255 -11.14 6.68 18.47
C ALA A 255 -12.31 6.57 19.45
N ARG A 256 -12.75 5.34 19.66
CA ARG A 256 -13.73 4.89 20.64
C ARG A 256 -13.01 4.15 21.76
N ALA A 257 -13.63 4.11 22.94
CA ALA A 257 -13.08 3.39 24.08
C ALA A 257 -12.90 1.89 23.77
N GLY A 258 -11.77 1.32 24.20
CA GLY A 258 -11.47 -0.09 24.00
C GLY A 258 -10.05 -0.43 23.54
N ASP A 259 -9.00 0.25 24.04
CA ASP A 259 -7.60 -0.13 23.75
C ASP A 259 -7.37 -1.62 24.08
N LEU A 260 -7.27 -2.45 23.03
CA LEU A 260 -7.17 -3.91 23.16
C LEU A 260 -5.80 -4.35 23.69
N ALA A 261 -4.78 -3.52 23.51
CA ALA A 261 -3.49 -3.73 24.13
C ALA A 261 -3.49 -3.37 25.62
N GLY A 262 -4.55 -2.73 26.13
CA GLY A 262 -4.73 -2.47 27.56
C GLY A 262 -3.59 -1.66 28.19
N GLY A 263 -3.08 -0.66 27.47
CA GLY A 263 -1.95 0.16 27.91
C GLY A 263 -0.57 -0.51 27.81
N LEU A 264 -0.46 -1.74 27.29
CA LEU A 264 0.83 -2.38 27.07
C LEU A 264 1.69 -1.59 26.06
N PRO A 265 3.03 -1.65 26.17
CA PRO A 265 3.95 -0.98 25.24
C PRO A 265 3.72 -1.41 23.78
N ILE A 266 3.77 -0.43 22.87
CA ILE A 266 3.64 -0.65 21.43
C ILE A 266 4.82 -0.01 20.71
N ILE A 267 5.39 -0.74 19.75
CA ILE A 267 6.29 -0.19 18.73
C ILE A 267 5.60 -0.32 17.37
N VAL A 268 5.61 0.75 16.58
CA VAL A 268 5.21 0.69 15.17
C VAL A 268 6.47 0.70 14.32
N LEU A 269 6.70 -0.36 13.55
CA LEU A 269 7.82 -0.43 12.60
C LEU A 269 7.42 0.19 11.27
N VAL A 270 8.28 1.08 10.75
CA VAL A 270 8.05 1.82 9.52
C VAL A 270 9.32 1.91 8.66
N ASP A 271 9.13 2.06 7.35
CA ASP A 271 10.21 2.32 6.38
C ASP A 271 9.73 3.26 5.26
N ALA A 272 10.58 3.51 4.27
CA ALA A 272 10.23 4.34 3.12
C ALA A 272 9.08 3.79 2.24
N GLY A 273 8.72 2.52 2.39
CA GLY A 273 7.57 1.89 1.73
C GLY A 273 6.26 2.01 2.53
N THR A 274 6.33 2.42 3.80
CA THR A 274 5.15 2.77 4.61
C THR A 274 4.52 4.04 4.04
N ALA A 275 3.28 3.96 3.53
CA ALA A 275 2.61 5.10 2.90
C ALA A 275 1.11 5.19 3.24
N SER A 276 0.53 6.38 3.10
CA SER A 276 -0.92 6.63 3.12
C SER A 276 -1.59 6.10 4.40
N ALA A 277 -2.53 5.15 4.30
CA ALA A 277 -3.21 4.51 5.42
C ALA A 277 -2.26 4.02 6.54
N SER A 278 -1.08 3.50 6.17
CA SER A 278 -0.05 3.07 7.13
C SER A 278 0.53 4.25 7.92
N GLU A 279 0.74 5.39 7.25
CA GLU A 279 1.22 6.63 7.88
C GLU A 279 0.18 7.25 8.82
N ILE A 280 -1.11 7.04 8.54
CA ILE A 280 -2.19 7.43 9.45
C ILE A 280 -2.09 6.64 10.75
N VAL A 281 -1.90 5.32 10.71
CA VAL A 281 -1.74 4.50 11.92
C VAL A 281 -0.50 4.92 12.70
N ALA A 282 0.64 5.05 12.03
CA ALA A 282 1.89 5.48 12.67
C ALA A 282 1.75 6.87 13.30
N GLY A 283 1.25 7.85 12.56
CA GLY A 283 1.07 9.23 13.03
C GLY A 283 0.02 9.36 14.14
N ALA A 284 -1.09 8.61 14.07
CA ALA A 284 -2.10 8.62 15.12
C ALA A 284 -1.54 8.08 16.44
N LEU A 285 -0.88 6.92 16.41
CA LEU A 285 -0.31 6.31 17.61
C LEU A 285 0.88 7.12 18.16
N GLN A 286 1.67 7.75 17.29
CA GLN A 286 2.76 8.65 17.68
C GLN A 286 2.24 9.91 18.37
N ASP A 287 1.30 10.62 17.75
CA ASP A 287 0.80 11.91 18.25
C ASP A 287 0.02 11.77 19.57
N HIS A 288 -0.56 10.59 19.82
CA HIS A 288 -1.17 10.24 21.12
C HIS A 288 -0.16 9.76 22.16
N HIS A 289 1.12 9.66 21.81
CA HIS A 289 2.17 9.03 22.63
C HIS A 289 1.80 7.60 23.05
N ARG A 290 1.03 6.90 22.21
CA ARG A 290 0.56 5.54 22.48
C ARG A 290 1.58 4.49 22.04
N ALA A 291 2.36 4.78 21.00
CA ALA A 291 3.42 3.92 20.50
C ALA A 291 4.68 4.72 20.20
N ILE A 292 5.83 4.02 20.21
CA ILE A 292 7.08 4.53 19.64
C ILE A 292 7.12 4.11 18.17
N VAL A 293 7.27 5.06 17.25
CA VAL A 293 7.55 4.79 15.84
C VAL A 293 9.04 4.54 15.67
N MET A 294 9.40 3.42 15.06
CA MET A 294 10.78 2.95 14.92
C MET A 294 11.08 2.51 13.50
N GLY A 295 12.29 2.81 13.03
CA GLY A 295 12.75 2.40 11.69
C GLY A 295 13.24 3.59 10.88
N GLU A 296 12.71 3.75 9.68
CA GLU A 296 13.11 4.82 8.75
C GLU A 296 11.91 5.69 8.37
N ARG A 297 12.18 6.94 7.96
CA ARG A 297 11.14 7.89 7.58
C ARG A 297 10.26 7.34 6.46
N THR A 298 8.95 7.55 6.62
CA THR A 298 7.94 7.01 5.70
C THR A 298 7.88 7.76 4.36
N PHE A 299 7.02 7.27 3.46
CA PHE A 299 6.93 7.75 2.08
C PHE A 299 6.49 9.22 1.93
N GLY A 300 5.56 9.69 2.77
CA GLY A 300 5.04 11.05 2.75
C GLY A 300 3.79 11.27 1.90
N LYS A 301 2.95 10.25 1.69
CA LYS A 301 1.71 10.44 0.91
C LYS A 301 0.60 10.91 1.84
N GLY A 302 0.37 12.21 1.88
CA GLY A 302 -0.64 12.90 2.69
C GLY A 302 -1.96 13.22 1.97
N SER A 303 -2.18 12.66 0.78
CA SER A 303 -3.34 12.97 -0.07
C SER A 303 -4.42 11.89 -0.01
N VAL A 304 -5.68 12.30 -0.13
CA VAL A 304 -6.85 11.42 -0.19
C VAL A 304 -7.46 11.48 -1.58
N GLN A 305 -7.63 10.31 -2.18
CA GLN A 305 -8.32 10.16 -3.45
C GLN A 305 -9.77 9.73 -3.23
N THR A 306 -10.70 10.46 -3.83
CA THR A 306 -12.11 10.04 -3.95
C THR A 306 -12.32 9.36 -5.30
N LEU A 307 -13.06 8.26 -5.29
CA LEU A 307 -13.52 7.60 -6.51
C LEU A 307 -14.87 8.17 -6.91
N LEU A 308 -14.87 9.01 -7.96
CA LEU A 308 -16.06 9.62 -8.52
C LEU A 308 -16.58 8.73 -9.66
N GLN A 309 -17.66 7.99 -9.38
CA GLN A 309 -18.27 7.08 -10.35
C GLN A 309 -18.73 7.87 -11.60
N LEU A 310 -18.30 7.44 -12.78
CA LEU A 310 -18.72 8.03 -14.06
C LEU A 310 -19.69 7.10 -14.82
N GLY A 311 -19.70 5.81 -14.47
CA GLY A 311 -20.54 4.78 -15.07
C GLY A 311 -20.43 3.44 -14.32
N PRO A 312 -21.03 2.36 -14.85
CA PRO A 312 -21.09 1.06 -14.15
C PRO A 312 -19.72 0.43 -13.84
N SER A 313 -18.73 0.68 -14.69
CA SER A 313 -17.39 0.08 -14.61
C SER A 313 -16.29 1.11 -14.88
N ASN A 314 -16.55 2.40 -14.66
CA ASN A 314 -15.51 3.42 -14.77
C ASN A 314 -15.71 4.53 -13.75
N ALA A 315 -14.60 5.15 -13.39
CA ALA A 315 -14.56 6.19 -12.39
C ALA A 315 -13.39 7.14 -12.61
N LEU A 316 -13.49 8.30 -12.00
CA LEU A 316 -12.41 9.24 -11.84
C LEU A 316 -11.85 9.09 -10.42
N ARG A 317 -10.61 8.63 -10.28
CA ARG A 317 -9.88 8.70 -9.01
C ARG A 317 -9.24 10.07 -8.94
N LEU A 318 -9.72 10.93 -8.04
CA LEU A 318 -9.28 12.33 -7.96
C LEU A 318 -8.79 12.65 -6.55
N THR A 319 -7.67 13.36 -6.45
CA THR A 319 -7.27 13.94 -5.16
C THR A 319 -8.22 15.07 -4.79
N THR A 320 -8.96 14.87 -3.69
CA THR A 320 -10.01 15.80 -3.23
C THR A 320 -9.70 16.41 -1.87
N ALA A 321 -8.85 15.76 -1.09
CA ALA A 321 -8.48 16.21 0.25
C ALA A 321 -7.03 15.84 0.60
N ARG A 322 -6.53 16.45 1.66
CA ARG A 322 -5.30 16.07 2.36
C ARG A 322 -5.67 15.55 3.74
N TYR A 323 -4.91 14.59 4.26
CA TYR A 323 -5.09 14.14 5.64
C TYR A 323 -4.03 14.73 6.58
N PHE A 324 -4.40 14.84 7.84
CA PHE A 324 -3.59 15.43 8.91
C PHE A 324 -3.63 14.51 10.14
N THR A 325 -2.48 14.40 10.80
CA THR A 325 -2.36 13.63 12.05
C THR A 325 -3.05 14.39 13.21
N PRO A 326 -3.25 13.76 14.38
CA PRO A 326 -3.97 14.38 15.51
C PRO A 326 -3.37 15.70 16.02
N SER A 327 -2.06 15.88 15.92
CA SER A 327 -1.37 17.14 16.23
C SER A 327 -1.61 18.25 15.21
N GLY A 328 -2.31 17.95 14.11
CA GLY A 328 -2.58 18.86 13.00
C GLY A 328 -1.46 18.96 11.98
N ARG A 329 -0.44 18.10 12.05
CA ARG A 329 0.68 18.00 11.10
C ARG A 329 0.22 17.35 9.79
N SER A 330 0.68 17.89 8.67
CA SER A 330 0.50 17.26 7.35
C SER A 330 1.65 16.29 7.09
N VAL A 331 1.31 15.08 6.65
CA VAL A 331 2.28 14.05 6.26
C VAL A 331 2.76 14.23 4.82
N GLN A 332 2.02 14.99 4.01
CA GLN A 332 2.31 15.20 2.59
C GLN A 332 3.75 15.69 2.40
N GLU A 333 4.49 15.03 1.50
CA GLU A 333 5.90 15.25 1.12
C GLU A 333 6.95 15.04 2.24
N GLY A 334 6.56 15.12 3.52
CA GLY A 334 7.46 15.02 4.67
C GLY A 334 7.56 13.63 5.30
N GLY A 335 6.48 12.85 5.25
CA GLY A 335 6.38 11.57 5.95
C GLY A 335 6.18 11.71 7.47
N ILE A 336 6.06 10.56 8.12
CA ILE A 336 6.18 10.37 9.56
C ILE A 336 7.66 10.10 9.87
N GLU A 337 8.23 10.97 10.68
CA GLU A 337 9.57 10.79 11.23
C GLU A 337 9.52 9.81 12.40
N PRO A 338 10.38 8.77 12.44
CA PRO A 338 10.39 7.83 13.55
C PRO A 338 10.94 8.47 14.84
N ASP A 339 10.32 8.17 15.98
CA ASP A 339 10.84 8.56 17.30
C ASP A 339 12.22 7.93 17.58
N LEU A 340 12.44 6.73 17.03
CA LEU A 340 13.75 6.08 17.03
C LEU A 340 14.13 5.61 15.62
N SER A 341 15.05 6.35 15.00
CA SER A 341 15.67 5.91 13.75
C SER A 341 16.51 4.64 13.99
N VAL A 342 16.18 3.58 13.25
CA VAL A 342 16.90 2.30 13.22
C VAL A 342 17.07 1.89 11.76
N PRO A 343 18.30 1.86 11.23
CA PRO A 343 18.53 1.55 9.82
C PRO A 343 18.33 0.06 9.53
N GLN A 344 18.00 -0.28 8.29
CA GLN A 344 18.09 -1.67 7.84
C GLN A 344 19.56 -2.07 7.65
N LEU A 345 19.96 -3.19 8.28
CA LEU A 345 21.35 -3.69 8.28
C LEU A 345 21.49 -5.14 7.82
N THR A 346 20.42 -5.93 7.73
CA THR A 346 20.51 -7.35 7.35
C THR A 346 20.59 -7.59 5.85
N ASP A 347 20.42 -6.54 5.05
CA ASP A 347 20.48 -6.56 3.60
C ASP A 347 21.65 -5.68 3.14
N GLU A 348 22.69 -6.31 2.59
CA GLU A 348 23.94 -5.66 2.17
C GLU A 348 23.70 -4.61 1.09
N ASP A 349 22.71 -4.86 0.22
CA ASP A 349 22.40 -4.01 -0.92
C ASP A 349 21.42 -2.90 -0.57
N TYR A 350 20.80 -2.91 0.62
CA TYR A 350 19.73 -1.97 1.00
C TYR A 350 20.14 -0.51 0.81
N LYS A 351 21.35 -0.13 1.24
CA LYS A 351 21.87 1.23 1.12
C LYS A 351 22.08 1.69 -0.32
N SER A 352 22.21 0.75 -1.26
CA SER A 352 22.38 1.04 -2.68
C SER A 352 21.05 1.16 -3.43
N ARG A 353 19.93 0.78 -2.80
CA ARG A 353 18.62 0.84 -3.42
C ARG A 353 18.17 2.30 -3.53
N PRO A 354 17.60 2.71 -4.67
CA PRO A 354 16.97 4.02 -4.77
C PRO A 354 15.79 4.06 -3.81
N VAL A 355 15.79 5.06 -2.93
CA VAL A 355 14.66 5.37 -2.07
C VAL A 355 13.82 6.41 -2.79
N PHE A 356 12.54 6.12 -3.00
CA PHE A 356 11.58 7.05 -3.57
C PHE A 356 10.61 7.52 -2.49
N ARG A 357 10.38 8.83 -2.43
CA ARG A 357 9.38 9.45 -1.56
C ARG A 357 8.39 10.26 -2.38
N GLU A 358 7.32 10.69 -1.73
CA GLU A 358 6.32 11.57 -2.34
C GLU A 358 6.98 12.82 -2.94
N ALA A 359 7.94 13.43 -2.25
CA ALA A 359 8.66 14.62 -2.72
C ALA A 359 9.49 14.39 -4.00
N ASP A 360 9.85 13.14 -4.31
CA ASP A 360 10.61 12.78 -5.52
C ASP A 360 9.68 12.58 -6.74
N LEU A 361 8.37 12.45 -6.51
CA LEU A 361 7.42 12.26 -7.60
C LEU A 361 7.24 13.53 -8.41
N ARG A 362 7.20 13.35 -9.73
CA ARG A 362 6.89 14.44 -10.66
C ARG A 362 5.48 14.96 -10.36
N ARG A 363 5.37 16.29 -10.18
CA ARG A 363 4.10 16.97 -9.85
C ARG A 363 3.46 16.46 -8.54
N HIS A 364 4.28 16.01 -7.58
CA HIS A 364 3.76 15.74 -6.24
C HIS A 364 3.06 16.98 -5.66
N LEU A 365 2.12 16.73 -4.75
CA LEU A 365 1.41 17.81 -4.09
C LEU A 365 2.34 18.43 -3.05
N ILE A 366 2.51 19.75 -3.14
CA ILE A 366 3.33 20.50 -2.20
C ILE A 366 2.56 20.66 -0.88
N ASN A 367 3.25 20.49 0.23
CA ASN A 367 2.71 20.68 1.57
C ASN A 367 2.35 22.16 1.79
N GLU A 368 1.23 22.40 2.47
CA GLU A 368 0.74 23.75 2.77
C GLU A 368 1.65 24.48 3.77
N ALA A 369 2.36 23.72 4.61
CA ALA A 369 3.47 24.21 5.42
C ALA A 369 4.79 23.87 4.73
N LYS A 370 5.75 24.81 4.66
CA LYS A 370 7.09 24.51 4.13
C LYS A 370 7.68 23.33 4.91
N VAL A 371 7.92 22.21 4.23
CA VAL A 371 8.75 21.15 4.81
C VAL A 371 10.16 21.70 4.98
N ASP A 372 10.71 21.53 6.18
CA ASP A 372 12.08 21.94 6.47
C ASP A 372 13.02 21.01 5.71
N ASN A 373 13.80 21.56 4.76
CA ASN A 373 14.78 20.81 3.97
C ASN A 373 15.79 20.04 4.84
N LYS A 374 15.97 20.43 6.12
CA LYS A 374 16.82 19.70 7.07
C LYS A 374 16.39 18.25 7.30
N VAL A 375 15.09 17.95 7.22
CA VAL A 375 14.57 16.59 7.42
C VAL A 375 15.07 15.65 6.31
N LEU A 376 15.23 16.15 5.08
CA LEU A 376 15.81 15.38 3.96
C LEU A 376 17.32 15.15 4.12
N GLU A 377 18.05 16.10 4.72
CA GLU A 377 19.50 15.98 4.96
C GLU A 377 19.85 15.03 6.11
N GLU A 378 18.94 14.81 7.05
CA GLU A 378 19.16 13.93 8.20
C GLU A 378 19.08 12.43 7.86
N ASP A 379 18.26 12.05 6.87
CA ASP A 379 18.13 10.66 6.42
C ASP A 379 19.46 10.04 5.93
N ALA A 380 20.38 10.87 5.42
CA ALA A 380 21.66 10.41 4.88
C ALA A 380 22.75 10.25 5.97
N LYS A 381 22.48 10.66 7.21
CA LYS A 381 23.49 10.61 8.29
C LYS A 381 23.57 9.22 8.87
N THR A 382 24.77 8.63 8.84
CA THR A 382 25.03 7.36 9.52
C THR A 382 25.05 7.55 11.04
N ASP A 383 24.23 6.79 11.75
CA ASP A 383 24.24 6.77 13.21
C ASP A 383 25.34 5.82 13.73
N PRO A 384 26.32 6.32 14.51
CA PRO A 384 27.43 5.52 15.00
C PRO A 384 27.02 4.40 15.97
N ARG A 385 25.78 4.41 16.51
CA ARG A 385 25.24 3.32 17.32
C ARG A 385 25.04 2.02 16.53
N PHE A 386 24.94 2.11 15.20
CA PHE A 386 24.59 1.01 14.31
C PHE A 386 25.75 0.65 13.38
N ALA A 387 26.81 0.02 13.94
CA ALA A 387 28.03 -0.33 13.20
C ALA A 387 28.11 -1.79 12.73
N ALA A 388 27.10 -2.61 13.04
CA ALA A 388 27.10 -4.03 12.66
C ALA A 388 26.91 -4.19 11.13
N THR A 389 27.66 -5.13 10.55
CA THR A 389 27.49 -5.52 9.13
C THR A 389 26.45 -6.62 8.99
N ALA A 390 25.86 -6.75 7.80
CA ALA A 390 24.91 -7.83 7.50
C ALA A 390 25.53 -9.22 7.75
N GLU A 391 26.81 -9.42 7.38
CA GLU A 391 27.51 -10.67 7.62
C GLU A 391 27.67 -10.98 9.12
N GLN A 392 27.96 -9.97 9.96
CA GLN A 392 28.02 -10.12 11.41
C GLN A 392 26.65 -10.46 12.01
N LEU A 393 25.59 -9.79 11.55
CA LEU A 393 24.22 -10.05 12.00
C LEU A 393 23.74 -11.44 11.61
N LYS A 394 24.06 -11.88 10.38
CA LYS A 394 23.80 -13.24 9.91
C LYS A 394 24.51 -14.29 10.76
N LYS A 395 25.78 -14.05 11.14
CA LYS A 395 26.52 -14.93 12.08
C LYS A 395 25.89 -14.97 13.47
N GLN A 396 25.16 -13.93 13.87
CA GLN A 396 24.40 -13.86 15.12
C GLN A 396 22.97 -14.44 15.00
N GLY A 397 22.58 -14.91 13.81
CA GLY A 397 21.22 -15.42 13.56
C GLY A 397 20.15 -14.33 13.48
N VAL A 398 20.54 -13.08 13.21
CA VAL A 398 19.62 -11.95 13.03
C VAL A 398 19.31 -11.81 11.54
N GLU A 399 18.10 -12.22 11.14
CA GLU A 399 17.61 -12.15 9.76
C GLU A 399 16.94 -10.80 9.44
N ASP A 400 16.34 -10.17 10.44
CA ASP A 400 15.72 -8.84 10.36
C ASP A 400 16.17 -7.99 11.54
N PHE A 401 17.06 -7.03 11.29
CA PHE A 401 17.66 -6.22 12.35
C PHE A 401 16.67 -5.30 13.03
N GLN A 402 15.82 -4.60 12.26
CA GLN A 402 14.84 -3.67 12.82
C GLN A 402 13.83 -4.42 13.70
N LEU A 403 13.33 -5.57 13.23
CA LEU A 403 12.41 -6.39 14.02
C LEU A 403 13.08 -6.96 15.27
N ASP A 404 14.29 -7.51 15.15
CA ASP A 404 15.05 -8.01 16.30
C ASP A 404 15.31 -6.91 17.34
N TYR A 405 15.68 -5.72 16.89
CA TYR A 405 15.90 -4.56 17.75
C TYR A 405 14.61 -4.12 18.46
N ALA A 406 13.48 -4.07 17.75
CA ALA A 406 12.18 -3.75 18.34
C ALA A 406 11.75 -4.80 19.38
N VAL A 407 11.88 -6.10 19.06
CA VAL A 407 11.57 -7.20 20.00
C VAL A 407 12.42 -7.09 21.25
N LYS A 408 13.73 -6.89 21.12
CA LYS A 408 14.63 -6.69 22.26
C LYS A 408 14.29 -5.45 23.07
N THR A 409 13.82 -4.39 22.42
CA THR A 409 13.41 -3.14 23.09
C THR A 409 12.20 -3.37 23.99
N ILE A 410 11.15 -4.03 23.50
CA ILE A 410 9.97 -4.37 24.32
C ILE A 410 10.32 -5.41 25.38
N ALA A 411 11.06 -6.46 25.02
CA ALA A 411 11.36 -7.56 25.93
C ALA A 411 12.18 -7.12 27.15
N ARG A 412 12.95 -6.02 27.07
CA ARG A 412 13.63 -5.39 28.23
C ARG A 412 12.68 -4.90 29.32
N LEU A 413 11.42 -4.68 28.99
CA LEU A 413 10.36 -4.33 29.95
C LEU A 413 9.72 -5.57 30.61
N GLY A 414 10.07 -6.76 30.13
CA GLY A 414 9.57 -8.03 30.63
C GLY A 414 10.31 -8.54 31.88
N THR A 415 9.88 -9.71 32.35
CA THR A 415 10.52 -10.42 33.47
C THR A 415 11.96 -10.85 33.12
N PRO A 416 12.84 -11.12 34.10
CA PRO A 416 14.22 -11.57 33.83
C PRO A 416 14.33 -12.79 32.90
N ALA A 417 13.34 -13.70 32.96
CA ALA A 417 13.25 -14.86 32.05
C ALA A 417 12.92 -14.45 30.61
N GLN A 418 12.04 -13.46 30.41
CA GLN A 418 11.72 -12.90 29.09
C GLN A 418 12.89 -12.09 28.52
N VAL A 419 13.59 -11.33 29.36
CA VAL A 419 14.81 -10.61 28.99
C VAL A 419 15.88 -11.60 28.51
N ALA A 420 16.13 -12.68 29.26
CA ALA A 420 17.08 -13.72 28.87
C ALA A 420 16.72 -14.40 27.54
N ALA A 421 15.43 -14.67 27.31
CA ALA A 421 14.93 -15.26 26.06
C ALA A 421 15.11 -14.33 24.85
N ALA A 422 15.00 -13.01 25.03
CA ALA A 422 15.23 -12.03 23.96
C ALA A 422 16.71 -11.73 23.67
N THR A 423 17.60 -11.94 24.65
CA THR A 423 19.04 -11.70 24.49
C THR A 423 19.83 -12.91 23.98
N THR A 424 19.21 -14.11 23.94
CA THR A 424 19.89 -15.33 23.49
C THR A 424 19.82 -15.44 21.96
N PRO A 425 20.95 -15.53 21.23
CA PRO A 425 20.95 -15.71 19.78
C PRO A 425 20.19 -16.98 19.37
N ALA A 426 19.36 -16.89 18.33
CA ALA A 426 18.72 -18.08 17.76
C ALA A 426 19.83 -19.02 17.27
N LYS A 427 19.96 -20.20 17.90
CA LYS A 427 20.87 -21.23 17.40
C LYS A 427 20.42 -21.58 15.98
N ALA A 428 21.30 -21.36 15.00
CA ALA A 428 21.08 -21.80 13.63
C ALA A 428 20.67 -23.28 13.66
N ALA A 429 19.43 -23.56 13.25
CA ALA A 429 18.96 -24.93 13.11
C ALA A 429 19.85 -25.60 12.06
N ALA A 430 20.73 -26.49 12.51
CA ALA A 430 21.49 -27.35 11.63
C ALA A 430 20.47 -28.18 10.84
N LYS A 431 20.31 -27.87 9.55
CA LYS A 431 19.56 -28.72 8.61
C LYS A 431 20.14 -30.12 8.71
N ARG A 432 19.34 -31.07 9.18
CA ARG A 432 19.54 -32.50 8.96
C ARG A 432 18.62 -32.95 7.84
#